data_AF-A0A3C2E6Z0-F1
#
_entry.id   AF-A0A3C2E6Z0-F1
#
_cell.length_a   1.000
_cell.length_b   1.000
_cell.length_c   1.000
_cell.angle_alpha   90.00
_cell.angle_beta   90.00
_cell.angle_gamma   90.00
#
_symmetry.space_group_name_H-M   'P 1'
#
loop_
_entity.id
_entity.type
_entity.pdbx_description
1 polymer ?
#
loop_
_entity_poly.entity_id
_entity_poly.type
_entity_poly.pdbx_seq_one_letter_code
_entity_poly.pdbx_strand_id
1 'polypeptide(L)'
;MNVITTNDALAEACTALRQCDFVAIDTEFMRESTYWPILCLIQAAGGETEVLIDPMADGIDLQPFFDLLADESVMKVFHAARQDLEIFYHKGEQLIPKPMFDSQIAAMALGLGDSIAYDNLVRMVLNRNVEKGARFTDWARRPLSDSQKGYALADVTHLRDMYPILRDRLDEQDRLSWVAEEMGILCNPATYALDPDEQWKRLKLRKTTPKWLAVLKASAAWREREAQTRDMPRQRVIKDEGLYELAHAAPTTPEQLVPLRSVPRG
;
A
#
# COMPACT_ATOMS: atom_id res chain seq x y z
N MET A 1 -13.31 -14.72 -16.61
CA MET A 1 -13.55 -13.30 -16.28
C MET A 1 -12.51 -12.47 -17.00
N ASN A 2 -12.92 -11.37 -17.63
CA ASN A 2 -12.01 -10.48 -18.36
C ASN A 2 -11.55 -9.36 -17.43
N VAL A 3 -10.29 -8.95 -17.58
CA VAL A 3 -9.73 -7.81 -16.85
C VAL A 3 -10.19 -6.53 -17.55
N ILE A 4 -10.64 -5.53 -16.77
CA ILE A 4 -11.05 -4.22 -17.26
C ILE A 4 -9.81 -3.45 -17.71
N THR A 5 -9.79 -3.08 -18.99
CA THR A 5 -8.68 -2.33 -19.62
C THR A 5 -9.17 -1.09 -20.37
N THR A 6 -10.45 -0.73 -20.26
CA THR A 6 -11.06 0.41 -20.97
C THR A 6 -11.82 1.32 -20.01
N ASN A 7 -11.88 2.61 -20.33
CA ASN A 7 -12.50 3.63 -19.49
C ASN A 7 -14.02 3.40 -19.33
N ASP A 8 -14.72 3.00 -20.39
CA ASP A 8 -16.16 2.73 -20.32
C ASP A 8 -16.49 1.57 -19.38
N ALA A 9 -15.73 0.47 -19.47
CA ALA A 9 -15.92 -0.69 -18.61
C ALA A 9 -15.57 -0.38 -17.14
N LEU A 10 -14.56 0.47 -16.90
CA LEU A 10 -14.22 0.93 -15.56
C LEU A 10 -15.33 1.82 -14.98
N ALA A 11 -15.85 2.77 -15.75
CA ALA A 11 -16.93 3.64 -15.31
C ALA A 11 -18.23 2.87 -15.01
N GLU A 12 -18.57 1.88 -15.84
CA GLU A 12 -19.71 0.99 -15.62
C GLU A 12 -19.53 0.17 -14.33
N ALA A 13 -18.35 -0.43 -14.14
CA ALA A 13 -18.03 -1.20 -12.94
C ALA A 13 -18.12 -0.34 -11.66
N CYS A 14 -17.52 0.86 -11.65
CA CYS A 14 -17.59 1.76 -10.50
C CYS A 14 -19.02 2.23 -10.22
N THR A 15 -19.84 2.43 -11.25
CA THR A 15 -21.26 2.78 -11.09
C THR A 15 -22.04 1.66 -10.40
N ALA A 16 -21.80 0.40 -10.80
CA ALA A 16 -22.43 -0.76 -10.18
C ALA A 16 -21.96 -0.95 -8.73
N LEU A 17 -20.65 -0.82 -8.47
CA LEU A 17 -20.09 -0.92 -7.11
C LEU A 17 -20.61 0.17 -6.18
N ARG A 18 -20.85 1.39 -6.69
CA ARG A 18 -21.42 2.50 -5.91
C ARG A 18 -22.85 2.23 -5.41
N GLN A 19 -23.58 1.29 -6.01
CA GLN A 19 -24.92 0.89 -5.53
C GLN A 19 -24.87 -0.08 -4.34
N CYS A 20 -23.68 -0.54 -3.95
CA CYS A 20 -23.51 -1.46 -2.82
C CYS A 20 -23.26 -0.70 -1.52
N ASP A 21 -23.70 -1.25 -0.39
CA ASP A 21 -23.40 -0.69 0.95
C ASP A 21 -21.90 -0.70 1.27
N PHE A 22 -21.16 -1.64 0.67
CA PHE A 22 -19.73 -1.79 0.84
C PHE A 22 -19.08 -2.44 -0.38
N VAL A 23 -17.78 -2.21 -0.53
CA VAL A 23 -16.93 -2.78 -1.57
C VAL A 23 -15.65 -3.31 -0.91
N ALA A 24 -15.37 -4.59 -1.09
CA ALA A 24 -14.08 -5.20 -0.77
C ALA A 24 -13.06 -4.86 -1.85
N ILE A 25 -11.86 -4.44 -1.45
CA ILE A 25 -10.82 -3.96 -2.34
C ILE A 25 -9.49 -4.57 -1.92
N ASP A 26 -8.69 -4.94 -2.91
CA ASP A 26 -7.29 -5.34 -2.75
C ASP A 26 -6.45 -4.76 -3.90
N THR A 27 -5.13 -4.83 -3.77
CA THR A 27 -4.22 -4.48 -4.86
C THR A 27 -3.04 -5.44 -5.00
N GLU A 28 -2.52 -5.57 -6.22
CA GLU A 28 -1.23 -6.22 -6.47
C GLU A 28 -0.27 -5.22 -7.08
N PHE A 29 0.98 -5.23 -6.62
CA PHE A 29 2.00 -4.24 -7.00
C PHE A 29 3.42 -4.79 -6.95
N MET A 30 4.32 -4.16 -7.71
CA MET A 30 5.77 -4.44 -7.70
C MET A 30 6.53 -3.30 -7.00
N ARG A 31 7.57 -3.61 -6.21
CA ARG A 31 8.28 -2.62 -5.37
C ARG A 31 9.80 -2.81 -5.29
N GLU A 32 10.36 -3.71 -6.08
CA GLU A 32 11.77 -4.10 -5.98
C GLU A 32 12.72 -3.18 -6.76
N SER A 33 12.22 -2.58 -7.85
CA SER A 33 13.03 -1.87 -8.85
C SER A 33 12.88 -0.36 -8.83
N THR A 34 11.75 0.15 -8.32
CA THR A 34 11.36 1.56 -8.31
C THR A 34 11.24 2.08 -6.87
N TYR A 35 11.16 3.40 -6.71
CA TYR A 35 10.85 3.99 -5.41
C TYR A 35 9.36 3.91 -5.12
N TRP A 36 8.55 4.29 -6.11
CA TRP A 36 7.10 4.21 -6.05
C TRP A 36 6.64 2.82 -6.48
N PRO A 37 5.74 2.16 -5.72
CA PRO A 37 5.18 0.89 -6.15
C PRO A 37 4.50 1.02 -7.52
N ILE A 38 4.75 0.05 -8.39
CA ILE A 38 4.02 -0.08 -9.63
C ILE A 38 2.72 -0.82 -9.29
N LEU A 39 1.61 -0.09 -9.26
CA LEU A 39 0.28 -0.68 -9.10
C LEU A 39 -0.03 -1.52 -10.35
N CYS A 40 -0.20 -2.82 -10.16
CA CYS A 40 -0.30 -3.80 -11.24
C CYS A 40 -1.71 -4.36 -11.41
N LEU A 41 -2.51 -4.45 -10.35
CA LEU A 41 -3.89 -4.91 -10.42
C LEU A 41 -4.66 -4.26 -9.29
N ILE A 42 -5.91 -3.89 -9.56
CA ILE A 42 -6.89 -3.54 -8.54
C ILE A 42 -8.00 -4.59 -8.62
N GLN A 43 -8.40 -5.10 -7.47
CA GLN A 43 -9.52 -6.02 -7.33
C GLN A 43 -10.62 -5.33 -6.56
N ALA A 44 -11.87 -5.51 -6.97
CA ALA A 44 -13.01 -5.02 -6.22
C ALA A 44 -14.20 -5.98 -6.28
N ALA A 45 -14.92 -6.14 -5.16
CA ALA A 45 -16.14 -6.93 -5.08
C ALA A 45 -17.19 -6.27 -4.18
N GLY A 46 -18.41 -6.13 -4.69
CA GLY A 46 -19.57 -5.59 -3.95
C GLY A 46 -20.86 -6.14 -4.55
N GLY A 47 -21.76 -6.68 -3.71
CA GLY A 47 -22.94 -7.40 -4.18
C GLY A 47 -22.56 -8.52 -5.16
N GLU A 48 -23.20 -8.52 -6.33
CA GLU A 48 -22.90 -9.43 -7.46
C GLU A 48 -21.79 -8.91 -8.39
N THR A 49 -21.28 -7.69 -8.17
CA THR A 49 -20.23 -7.11 -9.00
C THR A 49 -18.86 -7.53 -8.50
N GLU A 50 -18.08 -8.16 -9.37
CA GLU A 50 -16.72 -8.62 -9.09
C GLU A 50 -15.82 -8.25 -10.27
N VAL A 51 -14.77 -7.47 -10.02
CA VAL A 51 -13.95 -6.90 -11.09
C VAL A 51 -12.46 -6.98 -10.80
N LEU A 52 -11.70 -7.14 -11.89
CA LEU A 52 -10.25 -6.99 -11.94
C LEU A 52 -9.96 -5.84 -12.88
N ILE A 53 -9.29 -4.80 -12.41
CA ILE A 53 -8.98 -3.59 -13.17
C ILE A 53 -7.48 -3.55 -13.44
N ASP A 54 -7.10 -3.36 -14.72
CA ASP A 54 -5.71 -3.21 -15.13
C ASP A 54 -5.28 -1.72 -15.09
N PRO A 55 -4.60 -1.26 -14.03
CA PRO A 55 -4.09 0.11 -13.92
C PRO A 55 -2.93 0.41 -14.90
N MET A 56 -2.40 -0.62 -15.57
CA MET A 56 -1.29 -0.50 -16.53
C MET A 56 -1.78 -0.47 -17.98
N ALA A 57 -3.10 -0.59 -18.22
CA ALA A 57 -3.66 -0.52 -19.55
C ALA A 57 -3.42 0.86 -20.19
N ASP A 58 -3.11 0.88 -21.48
CA ASP A 58 -2.80 2.12 -22.19
C ASP A 58 -4.02 3.05 -22.23
N GLY A 59 -3.83 4.30 -21.82
CA GLY A 59 -4.88 5.32 -21.77
C GLY A 59 -5.98 5.10 -20.70
N ILE A 60 -5.79 4.18 -19.75
CA ILE A 60 -6.74 3.98 -18.65
C ILE A 60 -6.75 5.20 -17.72
N ASP A 61 -7.95 5.72 -17.45
CA ASP A 61 -8.19 6.76 -16.46
C ASP A 61 -8.78 6.15 -15.20
N LEU A 62 -8.01 6.16 -14.10
CA LEU A 62 -8.42 5.59 -12.82
C LEU A 62 -9.32 6.53 -12.00
N GLN A 63 -9.63 7.74 -12.49
CA GLN A 63 -10.47 8.69 -11.77
C GLN A 63 -11.81 8.11 -11.29
N PRO A 64 -12.57 7.31 -12.08
CA PRO A 64 -13.82 6.71 -11.60
C PRO A 64 -13.63 5.80 -10.38
N PHE A 65 -12.49 5.11 -10.29
CA PHE A 65 -12.15 4.28 -9.14
C PHE A 65 -11.75 5.12 -7.93
N PHE A 66 -10.96 6.19 -8.12
CA PHE A 66 -10.65 7.13 -7.04
C PHE A 66 -11.92 7.84 -6.51
N ASP A 67 -12.86 8.17 -7.38
CA ASP A 67 -14.16 8.73 -6.98
C ASP A 67 -14.97 7.74 -6.14
N LEU A 68 -14.91 6.44 -6.44
CA LEU A 68 -15.52 5.39 -5.61
C LEU A 68 -14.83 5.29 -4.23
N LEU A 69 -13.51 5.37 -4.20
CA LEU A 69 -12.74 5.37 -2.93
C LEU A 69 -13.08 6.59 -2.05
N ALA A 70 -13.35 7.75 -2.66
CA ALA A 70 -13.74 8.97 -1.98
C ALA A 70 -15.22 8.99 -1.54
N ASP A 71 -16.05 8.10 -2.08
CA ASP A 71 -17.50 8.12 -1.86
C ASP A 71 -17.89 7.70 -0.44
N GLU A 72 -18.29 8.65 0.40
CA GLU A 72 -18.63 8.38 1.79
C GLU A 72 -19.89 7.53 1.98
N SER A 73 -20.73 7.34 0.96
CA SER A 73 -21.91 6.47 1.07
C SER A 73 -21.59 4.99 1.00
N VAL A 74 -20.36 4.62 0.64
CA VAL A 74 -19.93 3.23 0.42
C VAL A 74 -18.77 2.89 1.35
N MET A 75 -18.89 1.81 2.12
CA MET A 75 -17.78 1.33 2.96
C MET A 75 -16.70 0.64 2.13
N LYS A 76 -15.44 1.07 2.25
CA LYS A 76 -14.30 0.39 1.61
C LYS A 76 -13.67 -0.61 2.56
N VAL A 77 -13.72 -1.89 2.20
CA VAL A 77 -13.24 -2.99 3.03
C VAL A 77 -11.92 -3.50 2.48
N PHE A 78 -10.90 -3.58 3.34
CA PHE A 78 -9.57 -4.06 3.02
C PHE A 78 -9.12 -5.14 4.01
N HIS A 79 -7.98 -5.78 3.73
CA HIS A 79 -7.25 -6.59 4.69
C HIS A 79 -5.79 -6.11 4.75
N ALA A 80 -5.34 -5.63 5.91
CA ALA A 80 -3.98 -5.12 6.08
C ALA A 80 -3.61 -3.99 5.08
N ALA A 81 -4.51 -3.01 4.93
CA ALA A 81 -4.60 -2.02 3.87
C ALA A 81 -3.43 -1.03 3.75
N ARG A 82 -2.44 -1.09 4.65
CA ARG A 82 -1.45 -0.01 4.81
C ARG A 82 -0.70 0.27 3.50
N GLN A 83 -0.35 -0.76 2.74
CA GLN A 83 0.38 -0.57 1.48
C GLN A 83 -0.53 -0.12 0.34
N ASP A 84 -1.77 -0.61 0.28
CA ASP A 84 -2.79 -0.18 -0.68
C ASP A 84 -3.08 1.31 -0.54
N LEU A 85 -3.30 1.75 0.70
CA LEU A 85 -3.57 3.14 1.03
C LEU A 85 -2.36 4.05 0.72
N GLU A 86 -1.12 3.57 0.91
CA GLU A 86 0.07 4.31 0.49
C GLU A 86 0.08 4.52 -1.04
N ILE A 87 -0.27 3.49 -1.80
CA ILE A 87 -0.34 3.56 -3.27
C ILE A 87 -1.43 4.54 -3.71
N PHE A 88 -2.64 4.45 -3.14
CA PHE A 88 -3.74 5.36 -3.46
C PHE A 88 -3.43 6.79 -3.05
N TYR A 89 -2.78 7.01 -1.91
CA TYR A 89 -2.35 8.33 -1.48
C TYR A 89 -1.42 8.99 -2.51
N HIS A 90 -0.46 8.25 -3.05
CA HIS A 90 0.48 8.80 -4.04
C HIS A 90 -0.11 8.91 -5.45
N LYS A 91 -1.00 8.00 -5.85
CA LYS A 91 -1.59 7.98 -7.20
C LYS A 91 -2.86 8.82 -7.35
N GLY A 92 -3.67 8.91 -6.31
CA GLY A 92 -4.96 9.60 -6.27
C GLY A 92 -4.90 10.94 -5.56
N GLU A 93 -3.83 11.72 -5.75
CA GLU A 93 -3.73 13.09 -5.22
C GLU A 93 -3.97 13.22 -3.70
N GLN A 94 -3.29 12.40 -2.90
CA GLN A 94 -3.41 12.36 -1.43
C GLN A 94 -4.76 11.83 -0.91
N LEU A 95 -5.54 11.18 -1.78
CA LEU A 95 -6.77 10.50 -1.41
C LEU A 95 -6.52 9.37 -0.42
N ILE A 96 -7.30 9.37 0.65
CA ILE A 96 -7.44 8.24 1.57
C ILE A 96 -8.91 7.80 1.55
N PRO A 97 -9.22 6.54 1.21
CA PRO A 97 -10.57 5.99 1.23
C PRO A 97 -11.30 6.23 2.55
N LYS A 98 -12.53 6.77 2.48
CA LYS A 98 -13.39 7.01 3.65
C LYS A 98 -14.87 6.82 3.30
N PRO A 99 -15.69 6.14 4.13
CA PRO A 99 -15.28 5.36 5.30
C PRO A 99 -14.54 4.07 4.89
N MET A 100 -13.69 3.55 5.77
CA MET A 100 -12.97 2.30 5.52
C MET A 100 -13.01 1.34 6.70
N PHE A 101 -12.84 0.05 6.40
CA PHE A 101 -12.75 -1.04 7.34
C PHE A 101 -11.60 -1.98 6.96
N ASP A 102 -10.68 -2.20 7.89
CA ASP A 102 -9.60 -3.18 7.77
C ASP A 102 -9.92 -4.44 8.59
N SER A 103 -10.06 -5.56 7.89
CA SER A 103 -10.39 -6.85 8.50
C SER A 103 -9.29 -7.43 9.40
N GLN A 104 -8.02 -7.05 9.21
CA GLN A 104 -6.93 -7.47 10.08
C GLN A 104 -7.01 -6.76 11.45
N ILE A 105 -7.31 -5.46 11.44
CA ILE A 105 -7.54 -4.71 12.68
C ILE A 105 -8.79 -5.23 13.40
N ALA A 106 -9.87 -5.48 12.65
CA ALA A 106 -11.08 -6.08 13.21
C ALA A 106 -10.81 -7.45 13.84
N ALA A 107 -10.02 -8.30 13.19
CA ALA A 107 -9.64 -9.61 13.71
C ALA A 107 -8.83 -9.51 15.01
N MET A 108 -7.92 -8.55 15.12
CA MET A 108 -7.19 -8.27 16.36
C MET A 108 -8.15 -7.86 17.49
N ALA A 109 -9.08 -6.94 17.22
CA ALA A 109 -10.09 -6.52 18.20
C ALA A 109 -11.03 -7.66 18.62
N LEU A 110 -11.26 -8.65 17.75
CA LEU A 110 -12.02 -9.87 18.04
C LEU A 110 -11.20 -10.97 18.73
N GLY A 111 -9.89 -10.78 18.93
CA GLY A 111 -9.00 -11.77 19.54
C GLY A 111 -8.70 -12.98 18.63
N LEU A 112 -8.82 -12.82 17.30
CA LEU A 112 -8.54 -13.87 16.33
C LEU A 112 -7.04 -14.02 15.99
N GLY A 113 -6.22 -13.09 16.49
CA GLY A 113 -4.76 -13.11 16.36
C GLY A 113 -4.20 -11.76 15.94
N ASP A 114 -3.02 -11.44 16.45
CA ASP A 114 -2.30 -10.22 16.10
C ASP A 114 -1.74 -10.34 14.68
N SER A 115 -2.01 -9.34 13.82
CA SER A 115 -1.56 -9.33 12.42
C SER A 115 -1.87 -10.62 11.67
N ILE A 116 -3.08 -11.17 11.86
CA ILE A 116 -3.50 -12.41 11.22
C ILE A 116 -3.37 -12.32 9.69
N ALA A 117 -2.84 -13.39 9.08
CA ALA A 117 -2.77 -13.51 7.64
C ALA A 117 -4.15 -13.75 7.02
N TYR A 118 -4.35 -13.24 5.81
CA TYR A 118 -5.62 -13.32 5.09
C TYR A 118 -6.17 -14.76 4.98
N ASP A 119 -5.33 -15.71 4.55
CA ASP A 119 -5.70 -17.13 4.39
C ASP A 119 -6.21 -17.76 5.69
N ASN A 120 -5.56 -17.42 6.81
CA ASN A 120 -5.97 -17.88 8.13
C ASN A 120 -7.31 -17.25 8.55
N LEU A 121 -7.49 -15.95 8.29
CA LEU A 121 -8.75 -15.26 8.62
C LEU A 121 -9.92 -15.82 7.82
N VAL A 122 -9.74 -16.04 6.50
CA VAL A 122 -10.72 -16.70 5.64
C VAL A 122 -11.10 -18.07 6.18
N ARG A 123 -10.10 -18.87 6.59
CA ARG A 123 -10.36 -20.19 7.17
C ARG A 123 -11.13 -20.11 8.48
N MET A 124 -10.81 -19.16 9.36
CA MET A 124 -11.47 -19.03 10.67
C MET A 124 -12.90 -18.49 10.56
N VAL A 125 -13.16 -17.58 9.62
CA VAL A 125 -14.46 -16.89 9.50
C VAL A 125 -15.40 -17.64 8.56
N LEU A 126 -14.90 -18.12 7.41
CA LEU A 126 -15.71 -18.75 6.36
C LEU A 126 -15.53 -20.27 6.27
N ASN A 127 -14.56 -20.85 6.98
CA ASN A 127 -14.19 -22.27 6.84
C ASN A 127 -13.81 -22.65 5.40
N ARG A 128 -13.20 -21.73 4.66
CA ARG A 128 -12.68 -21.91 3.29
C ARG A 128 -11.16 -21.96 3.29
N ASN A 129 -10.57 -22.67 2.34
CA ASN A 129 -9.12 -22.68 2.13
C ASN A 129 -8.75 -21.75 0.98
N VAL A 130 -7.74 -20.90 1.19
CA VAL A 130 -7.18 -20.04 0.13
C VAL A 130 -5.96 -20.73 -0.47
N GLU A 131 -5.92 -20.82 -1.80
CA GLU A 131 -4.77 -21.38 -2.52
C GLU A 131 -3.58 -20.41 -2.48
N LYS A 132 -2.41 -20.90 -2.06
CA LYS A 132 -1.20 -20.07 -1.83
C LYS A 132 -0.39 -19.76 -3.10
N GLY A 133 -0.97 -19.98 -4.29
CA GLY A 133 -0.22 -20.21 -5.52
C GLY A 133 0.32 -18.97 -6.25
N ALA A 134 -0.36 -17.82 -6.19
CA ALA A 134 -0.03 -16.68 -7.05
C ALA A 134 0.58 -15.47 -6.33
N ARG A 135 0.72 -15.50 -5.00
CA ARG A 135 1.23 -14.35 -4.21
C ARG A 135 2.64 -13.87 -4.62
N PHE A 136 3.51 -14.77 -5.08
CA PHE A 136 4.89 -14.45 -5.47
C PHE A 136 5.10 -14.60 -6.97
N THR A 137 4.28 -13.90 -7.75
CA THR A 137 4.36 -13.88 -9.22
C THR A 137 4.70 -12.48 -9.73
N ASP A 138 5.10 -12.40 -11.00
CA ASP A 138 5.26 -11.12 -11.66
C ASP A 138 3.89 -10.57 -12.07
N TRP A 139 3.34 -9.67 -11.25
CA TRP A 139 2.06 -9.01 -11.50
C TRP A 139 2.11 -7.94 -12.58
N ALA A 140 3.29 -7.49 -12.99
CA ALA A 140 3.44 -6.55 -14.11
C ALA A 140 3.32 -7.25 -15.47
N ARG A 141 3.47 -8.58 -15.51
CA ARG A 141 3.38 -9.35 -16.75
C ARG A 141 1.97 -9.30 -17.34
N ARG A 142 1.91 -9.13 -18.67
CA ARG A 142 0.67 -9.19 -19.47
C ARG A 142 0.76 -10.22 -20.61
N PRO A 143 -0.35 -10.92 -20.93
CA PRO A 143 -1.62 -10.94 -20.19
C PRO A 143 -1.50 -11.69 -18.86
N LEU A 144 -2.40 -11.40 -17.90
CA LEU A 144 -2.49 -12.18 -16.67
C LEU A 144 -2.97 -13.61 -16.96
N SER A 145 -2.39 -14.58 -16.26
CA SER A 145 -2.83 -15.98 -16.31
C SER A 145 -4.18 -16.18 -15.61
N ASP A 146 -4.89 -17.25 -15.94
CA ASP A 146 -6.18 -17.53 -15.29
C ASP A 146 -6.02 -17.87 -13.80
N SER A 147 -4.87 -18.44 -13.41
CA SER A 147 -4.52 -18.65 -11.99
C SER A 147 -4.36 -17.32 -11.24
N GLN A 148 -3.67 -16.34 -11.84
CA GLN A 148 -3.56 -14.98 -11.26
C GLN A 148 -4.91 -14.33 -11.09
N LYS A 149 -5.77 -14.39 -12.13
CA LYS A 149 -7.12 -13.81 -12.07
C LYS A 149 -7.98 -14.48 -10.99
N GLY A 150 -7.95 -15.81 -10.91
CA GLY A 150 -8.71 -16.57 -9.91
C GLY A 150 -8.26 -16.28 -8.48
N TYR A 151 -6.95 -16.23 -8.25
CA TYR A 151 -6.38 -15.85 -6.96
C TYR A 151 -6.79 -14.43 -6.56
N ALA A 152 -6.54 -13.45 -7.44
CA ALA A 152 -6.85 -12.04 -7.20
C ALA A 152 -8.35 -11.83 -6.87
N LEU A 153 -9.24 -12.51 -7.58
CA LEU A 153 -10.67 -12.40 -7.32
C LEU A 153 -11.08 -13.03 -5.98
N ALA A 154 -10.42 -14.12 -5.57
CA ALA A 154 -10.66 -14.76 -4.28
C ALA A 154 -10.34 -13.83 -3.10
N ASP A 155 -9.33 -12.96 -3.25
CA ASP A 155 -8.90 -12.02 -2.20
C ASP A 155 -9.96 -10.93 -1.90
N VAL A 156 -10.81 -10.57 -2.87
CA VAL A 156 -11.93 -9.64 -2.62
C VAL A 156 -13.27 -10.32 -2.41
N THR A 157 -13.52 -11.47 -3.02
CA THR A 157 -14.80 -12.18 -2.84
C THR A 157 -14.93 -12.84 -1.48
N HIS A 158 -13.87 -13.44 -0.95
CA HIS A 158 -13.91 -13.94 0.43
C HIS A 158 -13.91 -12.78 1.43
N LEU A 159 -13.20 -11.68 1.16
CA LEU A 159 -13.27 -10.48 2.00
C LEU A 159 -14.68 -9.88 2.03
N ARG A 160 -15.37 -9.81 0.88
CA ARG A 160 -16.77 -9.41 0.78
C ARG A 160 -17.66 -10.26 1.67
N ASP A 161 -17.48 -11.58 1.63
CA ASP A 161 -18.28 -12.53 2.41
C ASP A 161 -17.93 -12.48 3.92
N MET A 162 -16.69 -12.18 4.29
CA MET A 162 -16.25 -12.09 5.69
C MET A 162 -16.70 -10.80 6.39
N TYR A 163 -16.74 -9.68 5.67
CA TYR A 163 -16.95 -8.37 6.28
C TYR A 163 -18.21 -8.27 7.14
N PRO A 164 -19.41 -8.69 6.68
CA PRO A 164 -20.61 -8.63 7.51
C PRO A 164 -20.46 -9.43 8.81
N ILE A 165 -19.84 -10.62 8.74
CA ILE A 165 -19.61 -11.48 9.92
C ILE A 165 -18.67 -10.81 10.92
N LEU A 166 -17.58 -10.20 10.44
CA LEU A 166 -16.61 -9.51 11.31
C LEU A 166 -17.24 -8.29 11.98
N ARG A 167 -17.99 -7.49 11.21
CA ARG A 167 -18.71 -6.33 11.72
C ARG A 167 -19.73 -6.72 12.79
N ASP A 168 -20.56 -7.73 12.51
CA ASP A 168 -21.62 -8.14 13.43
C ASP A 168 -21.03 -8.69 14.74
N ARG A 169 -19.94 -9.46 14.67
CA ARG A 169 -19.23 -9.93 15.87
C ARG A 169 -18.60 -8.80 16.69
N LEU A 170 -18.16 -7.72 16.05
CA LEU A 170 -17.64 -6.55 16.75
C LEU A 170 -18.76 -5.79 17.46
N ASP A 171 -19.91 -5.67 16.81
CA ASP A 171 -21.10 -5.02 17.37
C ASP A 171 -21.64 -5.80 18.57
N GLU A 172 -21.79 -7.12 18.44
CA GLU A 172 -22.20 -8.03 19.53
C GLU A 172 -21.31 -7.95 20.79
N GLN A 173 -20.07 -7.50 20.64
CA GLN A 173 -19.10 -7.36 21.73
C GLN A 173 -18.86 -5.91 22.17
N ASP A 174 -19.60 -4.94 21.62
CA ASP A 174 -19.41 -3.49 21.84
C ASP A 174 -17.98 -3.00 21.49
N ARG A 175 -17.33 -3.62 20.51
CA ARG A 175 -15.93 -3.36 20.11
C ARG A 175 -15.75 -2.55 18.83
N LEU A 176 -16.83 -2.10 18.18
CA LEU A 176 -16.72 -1.25 17.00
C LEU A 176 -15.89 0.02 17.26
N SER A 177 -16.02 0.59 18.45
CA SER A 177 -15.26 1.79 18.86
C SER A 177 -13.74 1.53 18.99
N TRP A 178 -13.33 0.31 19.36
CA TRP A 178 -11.91 -0.04 19.52
C TRP A 178 -11.21 -0.05 18.15
N VAL A 179 -11.93 -0.50 17.14
CA VAL A 179 -11.45 -0.55 15.75
C VAL A 179 -11.31 0.85 15.17
N ALA A 180 -12.19 1.79 15.54
CA ALA A 180 -12.21 3.14 14.98
C ALA A 180 -10.92 3.94 15.24
N GLU A 181 -10.27 3.78 16.40
CA GLU A 181 -9.00 4.46 16.71
C GLU A 181 -7.86 3.98 15.80
N GLU A 182 -7.73 2.66 15.65
CA GLU A 182 -6.72 2.04 14.78
C GLU A 182 -6.99 2.36 13.29
N MET A 183 -8.26 2.37 12.86
CA MET A 183 -8.63 2.87 11.53
C MET A 183 -8.24 4.34 11.37
N GLY A 184 -8.32 5.15 12.44
CA GLY A 184 -7.91 6.55 12.43
C GLY A 184 -6.46 6.75 11.99
N ILE A 185 -5.56 5.82 12.34
CA ILE A 185 -4.16 5.85 11.89
C ILE A 185 -4.07 5.59 10.38
N LEU A 186 -4.79 4.59 9.87
CA LEU A 186 -4.85 4.28 8.44
C LEU A 186 -5.57 5.38 7.63
N CYS A 187 -6.54 6.06 8.26
CA CYS A 187 -7.31 7.15 7.65
C CYS A 187 -6.58 8.50 7.65
N ASN A 188 -5.40 8.59 8.28
CA ASN A 188 -4.64 9.82 8.43
C ASN A 188 -3.63 9.98 7.28
N PRO A 189 -3.77 11.02 6.41
CA PRO A 189 -2.80 11.33 5.36
C PRO A 189 -1.35 11.41 5.84
N ALA A 190 -1.11 11.90 7.05
CA ALA A 190 0.24 12.02 7.63
C ALA A 190 0.95 10.67 7.79
N THR A 191 0.21 9.55 7.83
CA THR A 191 0.76 8.19 7.88
C THR A 191 1.53 7.83 6.60
N TYR A 192 1.16 8.44 5.47
CA TYR A 192 1.70 8.18 4.14
C TYR A 192 2.52 9.34 3.58
N ALA A 193 2.45 10.50 4.22
CA ALA A 193 3.30 11.63 3.89
C ALA A 193 4.78 11.28 4.09
N LEU A 194 5.55 11.31 2.99
CA LEU A 194 6.99 11.08 3.00
C LEU A 194 7.71 12.42 3.05
N ASP A 195 8.07 12.87 4.25
CA ASP A 195 8.94 14.03 4.43
C ASP A 195 10.42 13.61 4.28
N PRO A 196 11.15 14.08 3.24
CA PRO A 196 12.57 13.81 3.07
C PRO A 196 13.42 14.20 4.29
N ASP A 197 13.08 15.30 4.97
CA ASP A 197 13.87 15.84 6.08
C ASP A 197 13.71 15.02 7.37
N GLU A 198 12.78 14.07 7.39
CA GLU A 198 12.53 13.17 8.52
C GLU A 198 13.04 11.73 8.27
N GLN A 199 13.49 11.40 7.07
CA GLN A 199 13.91 10.03 6.73
C GLN A 199 15.15 9.54 7.47
N TRP A 200 15.96 10.45 8.00
CA TRP A 200 17.08 10.11 8.87
C TRP A 200 16.64 9.35 10.13
N LYS A 201 15.37 9.51 10.59
CA LYS A 201 14.84 8.80 11.76
C LYS A 201 14.79 7.28 11.57
N ARG A 202 14.76 6.82 10.33
CA ARG A 202 14.79 5.38 9.97
C ARG A 202 16.20 4.78 10.11
N LEU A 203 17.23 5.62 10.15
CA LEU A 203 18.63 5.20 10.25
C LEU A 203 18.99 4.92 11.71
N LYS A 204 19.78 3.88 11.93
CA LYS A 204 20.33 3.59 13.25
C LYS A 204 21.41 4.62 13.58
N LEU A 205 21.11 5.54 14.49
CA LEU A 205 22.07 6.54 14.96
C LEU A 205 23.27 5.86 15.63
N ARG A 206 24.47 6.20 15.17
CA ARG A 206 25.74 5.73 15.75
C ARG A 206 26.38 6.77 16.67
N LYS A 207 26.04 8.03 16.46
CA LYS A 207 26.52 9.21 17.20
C LYS A 207 25.41 10.25 17.25
N THR A 208 25.51 11.16 18.21
CA THR A 208 24.52 12.24 18.44
C THR A 208 25.16 13.62 18.48
N THR A 209 26.45 13.74 18.16
CA THR A 209 27.14 15.03 18.12
C THR A 209 26.47 15.95 17.08
N PRO A 210 26.21 17.24 17.39
CA PRO A 210 25.42 18.12 16.53
C PRO A 210 25.88 18.19 15.08
N LYS A 211 27.19 18.34 14.83
CA LYS A 211 27.74 18.41 13.46
C LYS A 211 27.50 17.13 12.67
N TRP A 212 27.75 15.96 13.29
CA TRP A 212 27.54 14.66 12.64
C TRP A 212 26.07 14.45 12.29
N LEU A 213 25.18 14.77 13.23
CA LEU A 213 23.75 14.63 13.02
C LEU A 213 23.23 15.58 11.93
N ALA A 214 23.71 16.82 11.88
CA ALA A 214 23.35 17.77 10.84
C ALA A 214 23.71 17.26 9.44
N VAL A 215 24.93 16.73 9.26
CA VAL A 215 25.35 16.16 7.97
C VAL A 215 24.53 14.91 7.65
N LEU A 216 24.30 14.01 8.60
CA LEU A 216 23.47 12.81 8.37
C LEU A 216 22.06 13.18 7.92
N LYS A 217 21.41 14.14 8.60
CA LYS A 217 20.06 14.61 8.25
C LYS A 217 20.03 15.15 6.82
N ALA A 218 20.95 16.06 6.50
CA ALA A 218 21.03 16.66 5.17
C ALA A 218 21.29 15.59 4.08
N SER A 219 22.23 14.67 4.29
CA SER A 219 22.54 13.60 3.34
C SER A 219 21.38 12.59 3.18
N ALA A 220 20.69 12.25 4.27
CA ALA A 220 19.52 11.37 4.21
C ALA A 220 18.36 12.02 3.44
N ALA A 221 18.11 13.30 3.68
CA ALA A 221 17.09 14.06 2.97
C ALA A 221 17.42 14.23 1.49
N TRP A 222 18.69 14.47 1.14
CA TRP A 222 19.15 14.46 -0.24
C TRP A 222 18.91 13.10 -0.89
N ARG A 223 19.33 12.00 -0.25
CA ARG A 223 19.12 10.64 -0.76
C ARG A 223 17.64 10.38 -1.05
N GLU A 224 16.76 10.80 -0.15
CA GLU A 224 15.33 10.60 -0.32
C GLU A 224 14.81 11.33 -1.56
N ARG A 225 15.14 12.61 -1.71
CA ARG A 225 14.74 13.42 -2.87
C ARG A 225 15.24 12.81 -4.18
N GLU A 226 16.49 12.35 -4.22
CA GLU A 226 17.05 11.68 -5.40
C GLU A 226 16.36 10.35 -5.69
N ALA A 227 16.07 9.55 -4.67
CA ALA A 227 15.39 8.27 -4.83
C ALA A 227 13.98 8.45 -5.39
N GLN A 228 13.25 9.47 -4.91
CA GLN A 228 11.94 9.87 -5.43
C GLN A 228 12.03 10.38 -6.88
N THR A 229 12.97 11.29 -7.16
CA THR A 229 13.11 11.95 -8.46
C THR A 229 13.54 10.96 -9.55
N ARG A 230 14.47 10.07 -9.24
CA ARG A 230 14.99 9.05 -10.17
C ARG A 230 14.16 7.76 -10.15
N ASP A 231 13.07 7.73 -9.39
CA ASP A 231 12.21 6.57 -9.14
C ASP A 231 12.99 5.27 -8.93
N MET A 232 13.88 5.24 -7.94
CA MET A 232 14.70 4.07 -7.64
C MET A 232 14.86 3.81 -6.15
N PRO A 233 15.12 2.55 -5.75
CA PRO A 233 15.36 2.21 -4.36
C PRO A 233 16.46 3.08 -3.74
N ARG A 234 16.21 3.59 -2.53
CA ARG A 234 17.12 4.47 -1.77
C ARG A 234 18.56 3.95 -1.72
N GLN A 235 18.72 2.64 -1.54
CA GLN A 235 20.03 1.98 -1.46
C GLN A 235 20.81 1.98 -2.79
N ARG A 236 20.13 2.16 -3.94
CA ARG A 236 20.78 2.34 -5.25
C ARG A 236 21.32 3.76 -5.42
N VAL A 237 20.72 4.76 -4.79
CA VAL A 237 21.26 6.13 -4.73
C VAL A 237 22.52 6.14 -3.87
N ILE A 238 22.39 5.80 -2.59
CA ILE A 238 23.54 5.61 -1.69
C ILE A 238 23.13 4.69 -0.53
N LYS A 239 23.98 3.71 -0.22
CA LYS A 239 23.75 2.82 0.92
C LYS A 239 23.86 3.57 2.25
N ASP A 240 23.28 3.03 3.32
CA ASP A 240 23.35 3.65 4.64
C ASP A 240 24.80 3.88 5.09
N GLU A 241 25.72 2.99 4.72
CA GLU A 241 27.17 3.14 4.97
C GLU A 241 27.72 4.43 4.38
N GLY A 242 27.32 4.80 3.16
CA GLY A 242 27.73 6.04 2.52
C GLY A 242 27.18 7.27 3.22
N LEU A 243 25.96 7.23 3.74
CA LEU A 243 25.42 8.31 4.58
C LEU A 243 26.22 8.48 5.87
N TYR A 244 26.59 7.37 6.52
CA TYR A 244 27.43 7.43 7.72
C TYR A 244 28.83 7.94 7.40
N GLU A 245 29.43 7.53 6.27
CA GLU A 245 30.75 7.99 5.82
C GLU A 245 30.74 9.50 5.55
N LEU A 246 29.73 10.02 4.85
CA LEU A 246 29.50 11.46 4.66
C LEU A 246 29.39 12.19 6.00
N ALA A 247 28.60 11.67 6.94
CA ALA A 247 28.43 12.27 8.25
C ALA A 247 29.72 12.33 9.07
N HIS A 248 30.62 11.35 8.91
CA HIS A 248 31.92 11.33 9.56
C HIS A 248 32.94 12.27 8.92
N ALA A 249 33.06 12.23 7.59
CA ALA A 249 34.00 13.07 6.85
C ALA A 249 33.59 14.55 6.87
N ALA A 250 32.28 14.82 6.91
CA ALA A 250 31.68 16.16 6.83
C ALA A 250 32.33 17.04 5.74
N PRO A 251 32.37 16.56 4.48
CA PRO A 251 33.06 17.23 3.40
C PRO A 251 32.40 18.57 3.07
N THR A 252 33.22 19.59 2.80
CA THR A 252 32.79 20.94 2.40
C THR A 252 33.20 21.28 0.98
N THR A 253 33.95 20.40 0.30
CA THR A 253 34.33 20.56 -1.12
C THR A 253 34.17 19.24 -1.88
N PRO A 254 33.96 19.26 -3.20
CA PRO A 254 33.84 18.04 -4.01
C PRO A 254 35.06 17.12 -3.93
N GLU A 255 36.28 17.67 -3.81
CA GLU A 255 37.52 16.89 -3.73
C GLU A 255 37.56 16.00 -2.47
N GLN A 256 36.91 16.43 -1.40
CA GLN A 256 36.80 15.67 -0.16
C GLN A 256 35.84 14.48 -0.25
N LEU A 257 35.04 14.39 -1.32
CA LEU A 257 34.19 13.22 -1.60
C LEU A 257 34.97 12.08 -2.26
N VAL A 258 36.03 12.38 -3.02
CA VAL A 258 36.84 11.40 -3.77
C VAL A 258 37.38 10.23 -2.93
N PRO A 259 37.90 10.43 -1.69
CA PRO A 259 38.40 9.33 -0.88
C PRO A 259 37.29 8.47 -0.27
N LEU A 260 36.02 8.91 -0.32
CA LEU A 260 34.91 8.21 0.32
C LEU A 260 34.47 7.02 -0.54
N ARG A 261 34.66 5.80 -0.03
CA ARG A 261 34.50 4.57 -0.85
C ARG A 261 33.05 4.16 -1.03
N SER A 262 32.19 4.51 -0.08
CA SER A 262 30.78 4.12 -0.06
C SER A 262 29.87 5.18 -0.69
N VAL A 263 30.45 6.29 -1.18
CA VAL A 263 29.77 7.34 -1.92
C VAL A 263 29.95 7.06 -3.43
N PRO A 264 28.85 6.89 -4.20
CA PRO A 264 28.95 6.71 -5.64
C PRO A 264 29.61 7.92 -6.32
N ARG A 265 30.25 7.69 -7.48
CA ARG A 265 30.97 8.72 -8.24
C ARG A 265 30.11 9.41 -9.33
N GLY A 266 28.80 9.14 -9.39
CA GLY A 266 27.86 9.68 -10.36
C GLY A 266 26.43 9.61 -9.85
#